data_AF-A0A6P4IKY9-F1
#
_entry.id   AF-A0A6P4IKY9-F1
#
_cell.length_a   1.000
_cell.length_b   1.000
_cell.length_c   1.000
_cell.angle_alpha   90.00
_cell.angle_beta   90.00
_cell.angle_gamma   90.00
#
_symmetry.space_group_name_H-M   'P 1'
#
loop_
_entity.id
_entity.type
_entity.pdbx_description
1 polymer ?
#
loop_
_entity_poly.entity_id
_entity_poly.type
_entity_poly.pdbx_seq_one_letter_code
_entity_poly.pdbx_strand_id
1 'polypeptide(L)'
;MVFQFWLCYSCHFGYITVKIWKVVNMPFRNWFSVPIVKADDEEELVDPQTALREKCHAKSHIESLYNKYQECNDRVNGRSKTTETCVEELFDYVAELDHCVAHSLFSKLK
;
A
#
# COMPACT_ATOMS: atom_id res chain seq x y z
N MET A 1 -47.44 20.94 4.25
CA MET A 1 -46.95 22.20 4.83
C MET A 1 -45.68 21.86 5.61
N VAL A 2 -44.58 21.56 4.92
CA VAL A 2 -43.52 22.47 4.39
C VAL A 2 -42.62 22.98 5.53
N PHE A 3 -41.68 22.15 5.97
CA PHE A 3 -40.50 22.57 6.72
C PHE A 3 -39.41 22.91 5.69
N GLN A 4 -39.37 24.18 5.32
CA GLN A 4 -38.48 24.74 4.32
C GLN A 4 -37.78 25.93 4.97
N PHE A 5 -36.45 25.91 4.91
CA PHE A 5 -35.54 27.06 4.93
C PHE A 5 -35.27 27.78 6.27
N TRP A 6 -34.08 27.53 6.79
CA TRP A 6 -33.26 28.60 7.36
C TRP A 6 -31.92 28.66 6.61
N LEU A 7 -31.98 29.27 5.42
CA LEU A 7 -30.85 29.93 4.76
C LEU A 7 -31.22 31.41 4.67
N CYS A 8 -30.55 32.24 5.47
CA CYS A 8 -30.23 33.65 5.15
C CYS A 8 -29.21 34.10 6.20
N TYR A 9 -27.90 34.00 5.95
CA TYR A 9 -27.14 34.99 5.17
C TYR A 9 -27.57 36.43 5.47
N SER A 10 -26.81 37.11 6.34
CA SER A 10 -26.14 38.40 6.07
C SER A 10 -25.43 38.86 7.35
N CYS A 11 -24.10 38.74 7.48
CA CYS A 11 -23.03 39.51 6.82
C CYS A 11 -22.78 40.89 7.43
N HIS A 12 -21.73 40.99 8.25
CA HIS A 12 -20.78 42.12 8.40
C HIS A 12 -19.84 41.76 9.56
N PHE A 13 -18.52 41.55 9.48
CA PHE A 13 -17.49 42.13 8.61
C PHE A 13 -16.20 41.29 8.78
N GLY A 14 -15.43 41.07 7.71
CA GLY A 14 -14.05 40.58 7.79
C GLY A 14 -13.80 39.18 7.20
N TYR A 15 -13.96 39.05 5.88
CA TYR A 15 -13.44 37.92 5.11
C TYR A 15 -11.91 37.81 5.28
N ILE A 16 -11.44 36.87 6.10
CA ILE A 16 -10.14 36.25 5.88
C ILE A 16 -10.43 35.01 5.05
N THR A 17 -10.16 35.09 3.75
CA THR A 17 -10.17 33.94 2.86
C THR A 17 -9.02 32.99 3.25
N VAL A 18 -9.16 32.21 4.32
CA VAL A 18 -8.34 31.02 4.49
C VAL A 18 -8.93 29.97 3.56
N LYS A 19 -8.46 30.05 2.32
CA LYS A 19 -8.54 28.98 1.34
C LYS A 19 -7.76 27.80 1.93
N ILE A 20 -8.38 27.04 2.84
CA ILE A 20 -7.99 25.66 3.20
C ILE A 20 -8.42 24.78 2.02
N TRP A 21 -7.85 25.07 0.87
CA TRP A 21 -7.90 24.24 -0.31
C TRP A 21 -6.52 24.38 -0.92
N LYS A 22 -5.80 23.26 -0.92
CA LYS A 22 -4.38 23.09 -1.27
C LYS A 22 -3.40 23.47 -0.14
N VAL A 23 -3.00 22.44 0.62
CA VAL A 23 -1.73 22.37 1.37
C VAL A 23 -0.58 22.53 0.37
N VAL A 24 -0.31 23.76 -0.04
CA VAL A 24 0.80 24.10 -0.94
C VAL A 24 1.39 25.43 -0.46
N ASN A 25 2.00 25.40 0.73
CA ASN A 25 3.14 26.25 1.10
C ASN A 25 3.65 25.85 2.50
N MET A 26 4.67 24.99 2.53
CA MET A 26 5.44 24.68 3.73
C MET A 26 6.65 25.63 3.76
N PRO A 27 6.77 26.55 4.74
CA PRO A 27 7.98 27.33 4.96
C PRO A 27 8.95 26.54 5.87
N PHE A 28 9.26 25.31 5.49
CA PHE A 28 10.37 24.52 6.04
C PHE A 28 11.37 24.28 4.90
N ARG A 29 11.78 25.41 4.32
CA ARG A 29 12.75 25.42 3.23
C ARG A 29 14.13 25.24 3.86
N ASN A 30 14.81 24.14 3.53
CA ASN A 30 16.27 23.98 3.51
C ASN A 30 17.00 23.16 4.62
N TRP A 31 16.36 22.24 5.34
CA TRP A 31 17.12 21.31 6.24
C TRP A 31 17.15 19.83 5.77
N PHE A 32 16.10 19.31 5.14
CA PHE A 32 16.10 17.92 4.67
C PHE A 32 16.17 17.84 3.15
N SER A 33 17.28 18.33 2.59
CA SER A 33 17.66 17.98 1.23
C SER A 33 18.18 16.54 1.27
N VAL A 34 17.25 15.56 1.28
CA VAL A 34 17.62 14.15 1.09
C VAL A 34 18.28 14.07 -0.29
N PRO A 35 19.55 13.64 -0.40
CA PRO A 35 20.16 13.43 -1.70
C PRO A 35 19.36 12.34 -2.42
N ILE A 36 18.64 12.73 -3.48
CA ILE A 36 18.04 11.77 -4.40
C ILE A 36 19.21 11.19 -5.20
N VAL A 37 19.69 10.03 -4.75
CA VAL A 37 20.59 9.19 -5.52
C VAL A 37 19.79 8.70 -6.72
N LYS A 38 20.13 9.21 -7.91
CA LYS A 38 19.70 8.58 -9.15
C LYS A 38 20.66 7.43 -9.39
N ALA A 39 20.12 6.20 -9.36
CA ALA A 39 20.83 5.05 -9.88
C ALA A 39 20.93 5.27 -11.40
N ASP A 40 22.11 5.69 -11.85
CA ASP A 40 22.47 5.78 -13.26
C ASP A 40 23.05 4.41 -13.63
N ASP A 41 22.19 3.52 -14.11
CA ASP A 41 22.52 2.32 -14.86
C ASP A 41 21.26 1.97 -15.67
N GLU A 42 21.27 2.33 -16.97
CA GLU A 42 20.21 2.03 -17.95
C GLU A 42 20.12 0.52 -18.29
N GLU A 43 20.69 -0.35 -17.46
CA GLU A 43 20.41 -1.78 -17.48
C GLU A 43 19.15 -2.04 -16.65
N GLU A 44 18.18 -2.77 -17.21
CA GLU A 44 16.98 -3.21 -16.50
C GLU A 44 17.40 -4.03 -15.26
N LEU A 45 17.57 -3.35 -14.12
CA LEU A 45 17.94 -3.96 -12.87
C LEU A 45 16.74 -4.78 -12.36
N VAL A 46 16.67 -6.04 -12.79
CA VAL A 46 15.67 -6.99 -12.33
C VAL A 46 16.02 -7.44 -10.91
N ASP A 47 15.14 -7.19 -9.95
CA ASP A 47 15.28 -7.69 -8.57
C ASP A 47 15.30 -9.24 -8.57
N PRO A 48 16.43 -9.88 -8.19
CA PRO A 48 16.53 -11.32 -8.12
C PRO A 48 15.48 -11.95 -7.18
N GLN A 49 15.02 -11.21 -6.16
CA GLN A 49 13.99 -11.66 -5.23
C GLN A 49 12.65 -11.92 -5.95
N THR A 50 12.26 -11.05 -6.88
CA THR A 50 10.99 -11.18 -7.62
C THR A 50 10.99 -12.45 -8.47
N ALA A 51 12.06 -12.68 -9.24
CA ALA A 51 12.21 -13.88 -10.05
C ALA A 51 12.26 -15.17 -9.22
N LEU A 52 12.80 -15.13 -7.99
CA LEU A 52 12.81 -16.26 -7.08
C LEU A 52 11.43 -16.50 -6.43
N ARG A 53 10.71 -15.44 -6.06
CA ARG A 53 9.34 -15.53 -5.54
C ARG A 53 8.40 -16.19 -6.54
N GLU A 54 8.48 -15.85 -7.83
CA GLU A 54 7.69 -16.49 -8.88
C GLU A 54 7.97 -18.00 -8.98
N LYS A 55 9.25 -18.39 -8.92
CA LYS A 55 9.64 -19.81 -8.92
C LYS A 55 9.16 -20.56 -7.67
N CYS A 56 9.24 -19.91 -6.50
CA CYS A 56 8.77 -20.49 -5.24
C CYS A 56 7.25 -20.59 -5.19
N HIS A 57 6.54 -19.62 -5.76
CA HIS A 57 5.08 -19.60 -5.85
C HIS A 57 4.52 -20.82 -6.61
N ALA A 58 5.22 -21.29 -7.66
CA ALA A 58 4.82 -22.45 -8.44
C ALA A 58 4.90 -23.80 -7.67
N LYS A 59 5.37 -23.81 -6.42
CA LYS A 59 5.35 -25.02 -5.59
C LYS A 59 3.94 -25.27 -5.07
N SER A 60 3.43 -26.49 -5.28
CA SER A 60 2.07 -26.89 -4.92
C SER A 60 1.65 -26.53 -3.48
N HIS A 61 2.53 -26.69 -2.49
CA HIS A 61 2.20 -26.32 -1.11
C HIS A 61 2.03 -24.80 -0.93
N ILE A 62 2.91 -24.00 -1.51
CA ILE A 62 2.86 -22.53 -1.45
C ILE A 62 1.64 -22.00 -2.21
N GLU A 63 1.38 -22.56 -3.40
CA GLU A 63 0.18 -22.26 -4.19
C GLU A 63 -1.10 -22.57 -3.38
N SER A 64 -1.13 -23.67 -2.63
CA SER A 64 -2.29 -24.00 -1.79
C SER A 64 -2.52 -22.99 -0.67
N LEU A 65 -1.45 -22.43 -0.08
CA LEU A 65 -1.55 -21.37 0.94
C LEU A 65 -2.01 -20.06 0.31
N TYR A 66 -1.51 -19.74 -0.88
CA TYR A 66 -1.97 -18.59 -1.65
C TYR A 66 -3.46 -18.68 -1.96
N ASN A 67 -3.96 -19.84 -2.36
CA ASN A 67 -5.39 -20.05 -2.63
C ASN A 67 -6.25 -19.82 -1.38
N LYS A 68 -5.82 -20.29 -0.20
CA LYS A 68 -6.52 -20.00 1.07
C LYS A 68 -6.56 -18.50 1.38
N TYR A 69 -5.45 -17.81 1.15
CA TYR A 69 -5.38 -16.36 1.30
C TYR A 69 -6.35 -15.64 0.35
N GLN A 70 -6.44 -16.08 -0.91
CA GLN A 70 -7.40 -15.53 -1.87
C GLN A 70 -8.86 -15.82 -1.49
N GLU A 71 -9.16 -17.03 -1.03
CA GLU A 71 -10.49 -17.38 -0.52
C GLU A 71 -10.90 -16.49 0.67
N CYS A 72 -9.97 -16.14 1.55
CA CYS A 72 -10.23 -15.15 2.60
C CYS A 72 -10.49 -13.77 2.02
N ASN A 73 -9.65 -13.29 1.09
CA ASN A 73 -9.84 -11.99 0.46
C ASN A 73 -11.21 -11.86 -0.21
N ASP A 74 -11.64 -12.89 -0.94
CA ASP A 74 -12.96 -12.92 -1.59
C ASP A 74 -14.09 -12.86 -0.55
N ARG A 75 -13.95 -13.57 0.57
CA ARG A 75 -14.91 -13.55 1.68
C ARG A 75 -14.99 -12.19 2.38
N VAL A 76 -13.85 -11.53 2.61
CA VAL A 76 -13.79 -10.21 3.25
C VAL A 76 -14.32 -9.13 2.31
N ASN A 77 -13.92 -9.15 1.04
CA ASN A 77 -14.39 -8.19 0.03
C ASN A 77 -15.89 -8.35 -0.29
N GLY A 78 -16.43 -9.56 -0.15
CA GLY A 78 -17.86 -9.82 -0.32
C GLY A 78 -18.75 -9.31 0.82
N ARG A 79 -18.18 -8.87 1.96
CA ARG A 79 -18.93 -8.44 3.14
C ARG A 79 -18.86 -6.92 3.32
N SER A 80 -20.02 -6.28 3.48
CA SER A 80 -20.10 -4.84 3.69
C SER A 80 -19.73 -4.38 5.11
N LYS A 81 -19.85 -5.27 6.10
CA LYS A 81 -19.50 -5.02 7.51
C LYS A 81 -18.96 -6.31 8.13
N THR A 82 -17.64 -6.48 8.11
CA THR A 82 -16.95 -7.61 8.75
C THR A 82 -15.78 -7.10 9.59
N THR A 83 -15.48 -7.80 10.68
CA THR A 83 -14.28 -7.59 11.52
C THR A 83 -13.17 -8.58 11.17
N GLU A 84 -13.43 -9.46 10.21
CA GLU A 84 -12.50 -10.49 9.76
C GLU A 84 -11.32 -9.87 9.00
N THR A 85 -10.12 -10.42 9.20
CA THR A 85 -8.89 -9.99 8.55
C THR A 85 -8.12 -11.20 8.02
N CYS A 86 -7.60 -11.12 6.79
CA CYS A 86 -6.84 -12.22 6.15
C CYS A 86 -5.34 -12.25 6.51
N VAL A 87 -4.99 -11.75 7.69
CA VAL A 87 -3.59 -11.55 8.10
C VAL A 87 -2.95 -12.88 8.49
N GLU A 88 -3.72 -13.81 9.06
CA GLU A 88 -3.26 -15.16 9.39
C GLU A 88 -2.85 -15.91 8.11
N GLU A 89 -3.75 -15.99 7.13
CA GLU A 89 -3.49 -16.69 5.86
C GLU A 89 -2.37 -16.02 5.06
N LEU A 90 -2.26 -14.69 5.15
CA LEU A 90 -1.16 -13.94 4.55
C LEU A 90 0.18 -14.33 5.17
N PHE A 91 0.26 -14.41 6.51
CA PHE A 91 1.50 -14.79 7.17
C PHE A 91 1.88 -16.24 6.90
N ASP A 92 0.92 -17.16 6.84
CA ASP A 92 1.18 -18.55 6.47
C ASP A 92 1.79 -18.66 5.06
N TYR A 93 1.19 -17.97 4.09
CA TYR A 93 1.70 -17.92 2.71
C TYR A 93 3.09 -17.28 2.62
N VAL A 94 3.27 -16.10 3.22
CA VAL A 94 4.54 -15.35 3.14
C VAL A 94 5.66 -16.08 3.86
N ALA A 95 5.39 -16.70 5.01
CA ALA A 95 6.40 -17.45 5.76
C ALA A 95 6.98 -18.59 4.92
N GLU A 96 6.14 -19.37 4.25
CA GLU A 96 6.60 -20.49 3.42
C GLU A 96 7.24 -20.02 2.11
N LEU A 97 6.70 -18.96 1.51
CA LEU A 97 7.30 -18.32 0.33
C LEU A 97 8.72 -17.82 0.63
N ASP A 98 8.89 -17.06 1.71
CA ASP A 98 10.19 -16.51 2.09
C ASP A 98 11.15 -17.61 2.58
N HIS A 99 10.65 -18.66 3.25
CA HIS A 99 11.45 -19.85 3.57
C HIS A 99 12.02 -20.48 2.29
N CYS A 100 11.23 -20.57 1.22
CA CYS A 100 11.71 -21.06 -0.08
C CYS A 100 12.76 -20.13 -0.71
N VAL A 101 12.52 -18.81 -0.71
CA VAL A 101 13.39 -17.82 -1.35
C VAL A 101 14.73 -17.69 -0.64
N ALA A 102 14.74 -17.76 0.71
CA ALA A 102 15.93 -17.58 1.55
C ALA A 102 17.08 -18.52 1.18
N HIS A 103 16.79 -19.74 0.71
CA HIS A 103 17.81 -20.73 0.30
C HIS A 103 18.69 -20.26 -0.86
N SER A 104 18.21 -19.35 -1.71
CA SER A 104 18.90 -18.96 -2.95
C SER A 104 19.11 -17.46 -3.11
N LEU A 105 18.33 -16.63 -2.40
CA LEU A 105 18.39 -15.17 -2.54
C LEU A 105 19.77 -14.60 -2.22
N PHE A 106 20.35 -14.96 -1.07
CA PHE A 106 21.66 -14.41 -0.65
C PHE A 106 22.81 -14.81 -1.56
N SER A 107 22.67 -15.87 -2.36
CA SER A 107 23.68 -16.22 -3.38
C SER A 107 23.67 -15.30 -4.61
N LYS A 108 22.59 -14.51 -4.79
CA LYS A 108 22.39 -13.58 -5.90
C LYS A 108 22.68 -12.13 -5.54
N LEU A 109 22.79 -11.83 -4.25
CA LEU A 109 23.13 -10.51 -3.75
C LEU A 109 24.65 -10.38 -3.65
N LYS A 110 25.20 -9.25 -4.10
CA LYS A 110 26.63 -8.91 -3.99
C LYS A 110 26.91 -8.12 -2.73
#